data_AF-A0A1F5TPD2-F1
#
_entry.id   AF-A0A1F5TPD2-F1
#
_cell.length_a   1.000
_cell.length_b   1.000
_cell.length_c   1.000
_cell.angle_alpha   90.00
_cell.angle_beta   90.00
_cell.angle_gamma   90.00
#
_symmetry.space_group_name_H-M   'P 1'
#
loop_
_entity.id
_entity.type
_entity.pdbx_description
1 polymer ?
#
loop_
_entity_poly.entity_id
_entity_poly.type
_entity_poly.pdbx_seq_one_letter_code
_entity_poly.pdbx_strand_id
1 'polypeptide(L)'
;MNNFFQNKKYIIIFIGFFIVIIIGYYFFHNTKEVAEEKKSDFSTRNLSRVSFFHTQPFRCTMAIPADWEGEYRMREKGNSVSFSYIINPEQSPIIFSVLFFSREEWEKNKKGKEILILNDTIFTYELSTDKKIKDAEKEKFDKMKEDTTEIVKTLKCVNK
;
A
#
# COMPACT_ATOMS: atom_id res chain seq x y z
N MET A 1 -55.05 -10.68 25.14
CA MET A 1 -53.94 -10.23 26.00
C MET A 1 -53.28 -11.44 26.65
N ASN A 2 -52.00 -11.66 26.32
CA ASN A 2 -50.92 -12.27 27.08
C ASN A 2 -51.20 -13.44 28.05
N ASN A 3 -51.00 -14.68 27.59
CA ASN A 3 -50.65 -15.83 28.44
C ASN A 3 -49.20 -16.31 28.26
N PHE A 4 -48.38 -15.60 27.48
CA PHE A 4 -47.01 -16.05 27.17
C PHE A 4 -46.02 -15.91 28.34
N PHE A 5 -46.36 -15.16 29.39
CA PHE A 5 -45.45 -14.84 30.50
C PHE A 5 -45.59 -15.68 31.77
N GLN A 6 -46.51 -16.66 31.84
CA GLN A 6 -46.72 -17.39 33.11
C GLN A 6 -45.74 -18.55 33.39
N ASN A 7 -45.00 -19.03 32.39
CA ASN A 7 -44.04 -20.12 32.59
C ASN A 7 -42.62 -19.58 32.69
N LYS A 8 -42.14 -19.38 33.92
CA LYS A 8 -40.76 -18.95 34.25
C LYS A 8 -39.68 -19.76 33.52
N LYS A 9 -39.98 -21.03 33.16
CA LYS A 9 -39.09 -21.89 32.37
C LYS A 9 -38.80 -21.37 30.96
N TYR A 10 -39.80 -20.80 30.28
CA TYR A 10 -39.60 -20.26 28.92
C TYR A 10 -38.81 -18.95 28.93
N ILE A 11 -38.94 -18.14 29.99
CA ILE A 11 -38.15 -16.92 30.17
C ILE A 11 -36.66 -17.27 30.29
N ILE A 12 -36.31 -18.29 31.06
CA ILE A 12 -34.92 -18.74 31.23
C ILE A 12 -34.33 -19.27 29.91
N ILE A 13 -35.11 -20.06 29.16
CA ILE A 13 -34.69 -20.59 27.85
C ILE A 13 -34.46 -19.44 26.85
N PHE A 14 -35.35 -18.45 26.83
CA PHE A 14 -35.24 -17.29 25.93
C PHE A 14 -34.02 -16.42 26.26
N ILE A 15 -33.72 -16.22 27.55
CA ILE A 15 -32.50 -15.52 28.00
C ILE A 15 -31.25 -16.29 27.57
N GLY A 16 -31.22 -17.62 27.75
CA GLY A 16 -30.11 -18.45 27.32
C GLY A 16 -29.85 -18.37 25.81
N PHE A 17 -30.90 -18.38 25.00
CA PHE A 17 -30.80 -18.23 23.55
C PHE A 17 -30.21 -16.87 23.15
N PHE A 18 -30.63 -15.79 23.79
CA PHE A 18 -30.07 -14.45 23.54
C PHE A 18 -28.58 -14.35 23.92
N ILE A 19 -28.16 -14.98 25.01
CA ILE A 19 -26.75 -15.01 25.43
C ILE A 19 -25.89 -15.71 24.37
N VAL A 20 -26.34 -16.85 23.82
CA VAL A 20 -25.61 -17.58 22.77
C VAL A 20 -25.47 -16.72 21.50
N ILE A 21 -26.52 -16.00 21.10
CA ILE A 21 -26.46 -15.09 19.95
C ILE A 21 -25.48 -13.94 20.20
N ILE A 22 -25.48 -13.33 21.39
CA ILE A 22 -24.57 -12.23 21.73
C ILE A 22 -23.12 -12.73 21.73
N ILE A 23 -22.84 -13.89 22.31
CA ILE A 23 -21.50 -14.48 22.30
C ILE A 23 -21.07 -14.82 20.87
N GLY A 24 -21.95 -15.42 20.07
CA GLY A 24 -21.68 -15.72 18.67
C GLY A 24 -21.38 -14.46 17.85
N TYR A 25 -22.17 -13.39 18.04
CA TYR A 25 -21.94 -12.09 17.42
C TYR A 25 -20.60 -11.50 17.84
N TYR A 26 -20.26 -11.58 19.12
CA TYR A 26 -18.99 -11.07 19.65
C TYR A 26 -17.79 -11.85 19.09
N PHE A 27 -17.87 -13.18 19.01
CA PHE A 27 -16.82 -14.00 18.38
C PHE A 27 -16.69 -13.73 16.89
N PHE A 28 -17.80 -13.59 16.16
CA PHE A 28 -17.79 -13.32 14.71
C PHE A 28 -17.26 -11.91 14.39
N HIS A 29 -17.51 -10.91 15.24
CA HIS A 29 -16.97 -9.56 15.05
C HIS A 29 -15.55 -9.36 15.61
N ASN A 30 -15.13 -10.11 16.62
CA ASN A 30 -13.77 -10.05 17.15
C ASN A 30 -12.79 -11.01 16.45
N THR A 31 -13.29 -11.98 15.67
CA THR A 31 -12.50 -12.59 14.61
C THR A 31 -12.45 -11.65 13.41
N LYS A 32 -11.93 -10.44 13.63
CA LYS A 32 -11.17 -9.81 12.54
C LYS A 32 -10.08 -10.81 12.25
N GLU A 33 -10.19 -11.45 11.09
CA GLU A 33 -9.10 -12.21 10.49
C GLU A 33 -7.84 -11.42 10.78
N VAL A 34 -7.01 -11.94 11.69
CA VAL A 34 -5.60 -11.64 11.66
C VAL A 34 -5.21 -12.26 10.33
N ALA A 35 -5.39 -11.50 9.26
CA ALA A 35 -4.79 -11.79 7.98
C ALA A 35 -3.35 -12.01 8.37
N GLU A 36 -2.92 -13.27 8.35
CA GLU A 36 -1.52 -13.59 8.41
C GLU A 36 -0.93 -12.68 7.34
N GLU A 37 -0.16 -11.67 7.76
CA GLU A 37 0.67 -10.92 6.84
C GLU A 37 1.46 -12.01 6.15
N LYS A 38 1.05 -12.37 4.92
CA LYS A 38 1.89 -13.16 4.01
C LYS A 38 3.16 -12.35 3.98
N LYS A 39 4.17 -12.77 4.76
CA LYS A 39 5.49 -12.16 4.74
C LYS A 39 5.85 -12.16 3.28
N SER A 40 5.84 -10.97 2.70
CA SER A 40 6.16 -10.81 1.31
C SER A 40 7.53 -11.45 1.11
N ASP A 41 7.61 -12.37 0.15
CA ASP A 41 8.84 -13.02 -0.31
C ASP A 41 9.93 -11.98 -0.70
N PHE A 42 9.61 -10.68 -0.68
CA PHE A 42 10.53 -9.57 -0.85
C PHE A 42 11.85 -9.70 -0.08
N SER A 43 11.85 -10.20 1.16
CA SER A 43 13.08 -10.32 1.97
C SER A 43 14.09 -11.33 1.44
N THR A 44 13.64 -12.28 0.63
CA THR A 44 14.42 -13.39 0.05
C THR A 44 14.75 -13.16 -1.43
N ARG A 45 14.17 -12.13 -2.05
CA ARG A 45 14.43 -11.79 -3.46
C ARG A 45 15.78 -11.10 -3.62
N ASN A 46 16.40 -11.32 -4.78
CA ASN A 46 17.54 -10.53 -5.22
C ASN A 46 17.09 -9.10 -5.51
N LEU A 47 17.82 -8.12 -4.97
CA LEU A 47 17.49 -6.71 -5.09
C LEU A 47 18.60 -5.96 -5.85
N SER A 48 18.18 -5.11 -6.77
CA SER A 48 19.01 -4.13 -7.46
C SER A 48 18.76 -2.75 -6.88
N ARG A 49 19.69 -1.81 -7.05
CA ARG A 49 19.56 -0.44 -6.52
C ARG A 49 19.44 0.56 -7.65
N VAL A 50 18.42 1.40 -7.57
CA VAL A 50 18.22 2.55 -8.45
C VAL A 50 18.56 3.82 -7.71
N SER A 51 19.10 4.82 -8.40
CA SER A 51 19.21 6.19 -7.88
C SER A 51 18.37 7.15 -8.70
N PHE A 52 17.87 8.20 -8.07
CA PHE A 52 17.05 9.24 -8.72
C PHE A 52 17.17 10.58 -7.99
N PHE A 53 16.51 11.59 -8.54
CA PHE A 53 16.64 13.00 -8.17
C PHE A 53 18.04 13.55 -8.46
N HIS A 54 18.60 13.19 -9.61
CA HIS A 54 19.98 13.54 -9.95
C HIS A 54 20.20 15.06 -10.15
N THR A 55 19.15 15.81 -10.47
CA THR A 55 19.18 17.27 -10.67
C THR A 55 18.71 18.08 -9.47
N GLN A 56 18.28 17.42 -8.39
CA GLN A 56 17.72 18.05 -7.19
C GLN A 56 18.79 18.20 -6.09
N PRO A 57 18.55 19.00 -5.02
CA PRO A 57 19.50 19.18 -3.92
C PRO A 57 19.76 17.92 -3.07
N PHE A 58 19.00 16.84 -3.28
CA PHE A 58 19.23 15.54 -2.68
C PHE A 58 19.38 14.48 -3.77
N ARG A 59 19.99 13.36 -3.40
CA ARG A 59 20.03 12.13 -4.20
C ARG A 59 19.34 11.04 -3.40
N CYS A 60 18.43 10.32 -4.03
CA CYS A 60 17.77 9.19 -3.42
C CYS A 60 18.21 7.89 -4.08
N THR A 61 18.16 6.81 -3.31
CA THR A 61 18.36 5.43 -3.76
C THR A 61 17.25 4.56 -3.22
N MET A 62 16.85 3.54 -3.97
CA MET A 62 15.81 2.60 -3.56
C MET A 62 16.18 1.20 -4.08
N ALA A 63 15.84 0.17 -3.32
CA ALA A 63 16.01 -1.20 -3.75
C ALA A 63 14.77 -1.66 -4.53
N ILE A 64 15.00 -2.23 -5.70
CA ILE A 64 13.98 -2.76 -6.60
C ILE A 64 14.26 -4.26 -6.79
N PRO A 65 13.25 -5.13 -6.80
CA PRO A 65 13.43 -6.54 -7.15
C PRO A 65 14.10 -6.72 -8.50
N ALA A 66 15.07 -7.65 -8.61
CA ALA A 66 15.78 -7.90 -9.85
C ALA A 66 14.86 -8.39 -10.99
N ASP A 67 13.73 -9.01 -10.66
CA ASP A 67 12.71 -9.42 -11.64
C ASP A 67 11.93 -8.25 -12.27
N TRP A 68 12.15 -7.01 -11.81
CA TRP A 68 11.64 -5.80 -12.46
C TRP A 68 12.59 -5.28 -13.55
N GLU A 69 13.84 -5.75 -13.62
CA GLU A 69 14.80 -5.23 -14.59
C GLU A 69 14.31 -5.41 -16.03
N GLY A 70 14.23 -4.30 -16.79
CA GLY A 70 13.68 -4.28 -18.14
C GLY A 70 12.15 -4.16 -18.22
N GLU A 71 11.43 -4.31 -17.10
CA GLU A 71 9.96 -4.30 -17.04
C GLU A 71 9.38 -2.92 -16.68
N TYR A 72 10.20 -2.00 -16.18
CA TYR A 72 9.78 -0.64 -15.83
C TYR A 72 10.68 0.43 -16.45
N ARG A 73 10.11 1.63 -16.55
CA ARG A 73 10.81 2.87 -16.89
C ARG A 73 10.67 3.88 -15.76
N MET A 74 11.77 4.50 -15.41
CA MET A 74 11.82 5.60 -14.44
C MET A 74 11.84 6.94 -15.18
N ARG A 75 11.07 7.93 -14.71
CA ARG A 75 11.09 9.29 -15.26
C ARG A 75 11.08 10.33 -14.15
N GLU A 76 12.09 11.19 -14.13
CA GLU A 76 12.16 12.33 -13.23
C GLU A 76 11.51 13.56 -13.86
N LYS A 77 10.66 14.26 -13.11
CA LYS A 77 10.05 15.53 -13.51
C LYS A 77 9.81 16.42 -12.29
N GLY A 78 10.57 17.51 -12.19
CA GLY A 78 10.46 18.47 -11.10
C GLY A 78 10.64 17.77 -9.75
N ASN A 79 9.61 17.83 -8.91
CA ASN A 79 9.63 17.24 -7.58
C ASN A 79 9.16 15.77 -7.50
N SER A 80 9.06 15.09 -8.64
CA SER A 80 8.52 13.74 -8.73
C SER A 80 9.40 12.81 -9.57
N VAL A 81 9.42 11.54 -9.19
CA VAL A 81 9.92 10.44 -10.02
C VAL A 81 8.81 9.41 -10.16
N SER A 82 8.49 9.03 -11.39
CA SER A 82 7.48 7.99 -11.66
C SER A 82 8.15 6.70 -12.14
N PHE A 83 7.61 5.58 -11.67
CA PHE A 83 7.97 4.23 -12.09
C PHE A 83 6.79 3.68 -12.89
N SER A 84 6.99 3.47 -14.19
CA SER A 84 5.93 3.04 -15.12
C SER A 84 6.25 1.66 -15.67
N TYR A 85 5.26 0.79 -15.75
CA TYR A 85 5.39 -0.55 -16.34
C TYR A 85 5.50 -0.44 -17.86
N ILE A 86 6.38 -1.22 -18.50
CA ILE A 86 6.58 -1.17 -19.95
C ILE A 86 5.74 -2.27 -20.59
N ILE A 87 4.57 -1.91 -21.13
CA ILE A 87 3.79 -2.81 -22.00
C ILE A 87 4.33 -2.71 -23.43
N ASN A 88 4.47 -1.46 -23.91
CA ASN A 88 5.09 -1.12 -25.19
C ASN A 88 5.56 0.35 -25.13
N PRO A 89 6.29 0.87 -26.14
CA PRO A 89 6.84 2.22 -26.10
C PRO A 89 5.80 3.34 -25.93
N GLU A 90 4.55 3.11 -26.33
CA GLU A 90 3.46 4.09 -26.29
C GLU A 90 2.55 3.93 -25.07
N GLN A 91 2.55 2.75 -24.44
CA GLN A 91 1.72 2.41 -23.28
C GLN A 91 2.62 2.05 -22.11
N SER A 92 2.80 3.01 -21.21
CA SER A 92 3.53 2.80 -19.96
C SER A 92 2.73 3.31 -18.77
N PRO A 93 1.77 2.51 -18.24
CA PRO A 93 0.98 2.90 -17.09
C PRO A 93 1.88 3.07 -15.87
N ILE A 94 1.63 4.10 -15.07
CA ILE A 94 2.39 4.34 -13.85
C ILE A 94 2.06 3.22 -12.85
N ILE A 95 3.05 2.69 -12.17
CA ILE A 95 2.92 1.77 -11.04
C ILE A 95 2.77 2.61 -9.78
N PHE A 96 3.77 3.46 -9.54
CA PHE A 96 3.80 4.42 -8.44
C PHE A 96 4.70 5.61 -8.76
N SER A 97 4.63 6.65 -7.93
CA SER A 97 5.54 7.79 -7.97
C SER A 97 6.07 8.09 -6.58
N VAL A 98 7.32 8.56 -6.50
CA VAL A 98 7.91 9.16 -5.30
C VAL A 98 7.98 10.66 -5.52
N LEU A 99 7.52 11.42 -4.55
CA LEU A 99 7.49 12.88 -4.58
C LEU A 99 8.28 13.41 -3.38
N PHE A 100 8.73 14.65 -3.49
CA PHE A 100 9.20 15.40 -2.33
C PHE A 100 8.51 16.76 -2.27
N PHE A 101 8.36 17.27 -1.06
CA PHE A 101 7.72 18.54 -0.76
C PHE A 101 8.48 19.25 0.35
N SER A 102 8.45 20.57 0.37
CA SER A 102 8.70 21.27 1.64
C SER A 102 7.60 20.92 2.66
N ARG A 103 7.87 21.07 3.96
CA ARG A 103 6.85 20.88 4.99
C ARG A 103 5.60 21.74 4.73
N GLU A 104 5.77 22.98 4.30
CA GLU A 104 4.65 23.87 3.99
C GLU A 104 3.80 23.40 2.81
N GLU A 105 4.44 22.91 1.75
CA GLU A 105 3.75 22.33 0.59
C GLU A 105 3.03 21.04 0.96
N TRP A 106 3.63 20.23 1.83
CA TRP A 106 3.04 18.98 2.29
C TRP A 106 1.77 19.20 3.09
N GLU A 107 1.79 20.09 4.07
CA GLU A 107 0.63 20.35 4.92
C GLU A 107 -0.58 20.89 4.14
N LYS A 108 -0.32 21.61 3.04
CA LYS A 108 -1.38 22.12 2.15
C LYS A 108 -1.98 21.04 1.26
N ASN A 109 -1.16 20.14 0.74
CA ASN A 109 -1.58 19.21 -0.33
C ASN A 109 -1.86 17.78 0.17
N LYS A 110 -1.19 17.33 1.23
CA LYS A 110 -1.25 15.97 1.81
C LYS A 110 -1.36 14.85 0.77
N LYS A 111 -0.55 15.01 -0.29
CA LYS A 111 -0.54 14.20 -1.50
C LYS A 111 0.30 12.90 -1.38
N GLY A 112 -0.37 11.79 -1.12
CA GLY A 112 0.25 10.47 -0.99
C GLY A 112 0.55 10.09 0.45
N LYS A 113 1.45 9.12 0.62
CA LYS A 113 1.84 8.57 1.92
C LYS A 113 3.27 8.96 2.24
N GLU A 114 3.49 9.48 3.44
CA GLU A 114 4.83 9.81 3.92
C GLU A 114 5.71 8.55 3.98
N ILE A 115 6.95 8.70 3.51
CA ILE A 115 7.99 7.66 3.56
C ILE A 115 9.04 8.05 4.61
N LEU A 116 9.61 9.25 4.47
CA LEU A 116 10.67 9.77 5.34
C LEU A 116 10.72 11.29 5.29
N ILE A 117 11.41 11.89 6.26
CA ILE A 117 11.67 13.32 6.35
C ILE A 117 13.19 13.55 6.40
N LEU A 118 13.70 14.47 5.58
CA LEU A 118 15.11 14.87 5.55
C LEU A 118 15.20 16.39 5.41
N ASN A 119 15.81 17.08 6.38
CA ASN A 119 16.04 18.54 6.33
C ASN A 119 14.79 19.35 5.93
N ASP A 120 13.69 19.10 6.63
CA ASP A 120 12.39 19.74 6.38
C ASP A 120 11.74 19.46 5.00
N THR A 121 12.36 18.55 4.23
CA THR A 121 11.78 17.97 3.02
C THR A 121 11.10 16.65 3.36
N ILE A 122 9.85 16.52 2.96
CA ILE A 122 9.02 15.34 3.18
C ILE A 122 8.96 14.55 1.88
N PHE A 123 9.38 13.28 1.94
CA PHE A 123 9.31 12.36 0.81
C PHE A 123 8.07 11.50 0.95
N THR A 124 7.30 11.39 -0.13
CA THR A 124 6.03 10.66 -0.15
C THR A 124 5.95 9.73 -1.35
N TYR A 125 5.06 8.73 -1.30
CA TYR A 125 4.73 7.93 -2.46
C TYR A 125 3.23 7.89 -2.74
N GLU A 126 2.90 7.68 -4.01
CA GLU A 126 1.54 7.47 -4.49
C GLU A 126 1.48 6.25 -5.40
N LEU A 127 0.57 5.33 -5.11
CA LEU A 127 0.22 4.25 -6.04
C LEU A 127 -0.64 4.82 -7.16
N SER A 128 -0.41 4.36 -8.38
CA SER A 128 -1.23 4.74 -9.52
C SER A 128 -2.66 4.19 -9.41
N THR A 129 -3.61 5.01 -9.83
CA THR A 129 -5.02 4.62 -10.01
C THR A 129 -5.33 4.16 -11.43
N ASP A 130 -4.35 4.12 -12.33
CA ASP A 130 -4.55 3.66 -13.71
C ASP A 130 -5.05 2.22 -13.74
N LYS A 131 -6.19 2.02 -14.41
CA LYS A 131 -6.85 0.71 -14.58
C LYS A 131 -6.68 0.13 -15.99
N LYS A 132 -5.95 0.80 -16.88
CA LYS A 132 -5.89 0.46 -18.31
C LYS A 132 -4.78 -0.55 -18.60
N ILE A 133 -4.89 -1.75 -18.06
CA ILE A 133 -3.98 -2.86 -18.39
C ILE A 133 -4.79 -4.06 -18.86
N LYS A 134 -4.33 -4.67 -19.95
CA LYS A 134 -4.94 -5.89 -20.51
C LYS A 134 -4.68 -7.08 -19.58
N ASP A 135 -5.59 -8.06 -19.57
CA ASP A 135 -5.53 -9.18 -18.62
C ASP A 135 -4.21 -9.95 -18.61
N ALA A 136 -3.54 -10.13 -19.76
CA ALA A 136 -2.27 -10.85 -19.84
C ALA A 136 -1.10 -10.17 -19.09
N GLU A 137 -1.13 -8.84 -18.98
CA GLU A 137 -0.08 -8.04 -18.32
C GLU A 137 -0.48 -7.62 -16.90
N LYS A 138 -1.75 -7.86 -16.56
CA LYS A 138 -2.37 -7.37 -15.33
C LYS A 138 -1.77 -8.03 -14.10
N GLU A 139 -1.55 -9.34 -14.13
CA GLU A 139 -0.98 -10.07 -12.99
C GLU A 139 0.40 -9.52 -12.59
N LYS A 140 1.27 -9.32 -13.59
CA LYS A 140 2.63 -8.81 -13.36
C LYS A 140 2.60 -7.37 -12.84
N PHE A 141 1.77 -6.52 -13.44
CA PHE A 141 1.60 -5.14 -12.98
C PHE A 141 1.02 -5.05 -11.56
N ASP A 142 0.01 -5.86 -11.25
CA ASP A 142 -0.62 -5.87 -9.93
C ASP A 142 0.39 -6.36 -8.88
N LYS A 143 1.17 -7.41 -9.18
CA LYS A 143 2.29 -7.85 -8.34
C LYS A 143 3.30 -6.71 -8.08
N MET A 144 3.67 -5.95 -9.10
CA MET A 144 4.57 -4.80 -8.94
C MET A 144 3.96 -3.69 -8.05
N LYS A 145 2.65 -3.47 -8.15
CA LYS A 145 1.95 -2.53 -7.26
C LYS A 145 1.92 -3.02 -5.82
N GLU A 146 1.72 -4.32 -5.60
CA GLU A 146 1.76 -4.93 -4.27
C GLU A 146 3.15 -4.79 -3.64
N ASP A 147 4.21 -5.09 -4.39
CA ASP A 147 5.60 -4.96 -3.94
C ASP A 147 6.00 -3.51 -3.59
N THR A 148 5.30 -2.52 -4.14
CA THR A 148 5.65 -1.09 -3.97
C THR A 148 5.75 -0.69 -2.51
N THR A 149 4.88 -1.21 -1.63
CA THR A 149 4.90 -0.84 -0.20
C THR A 149 6.18 -1.31 0.49
N GLU A 150 6.75 -2.45 0.10
CA GLU A 150 8.04 -2.91 0.63
C GLU A 150 9.22 -2.17 -0.03
N ILE A 151 9.12 -1.92 -1.34
CA ILE A 151 10.13 -1.17 -2.10
C ILE A 151 10.36 0.22 -1.50
N VAL A 152 9.30 0.99 -1.25
CA VAL A 152 9.44 2.38 -0.76
C VAL A 152 10.03 2.46 0.64
N LYS A 153 9.88 1.42 1.47
CA LYS A 153 10.55 1.35 2.80
C LYS A 153 12.07 1.29 2.68
N THR A 154 12.60 0.89 1.53
CA THR A 154 14.05 0.83 1.28
C THR A 154 14.64 2.16 0.82
N LEU A 155 13.81 3.20 0.67
CA LEU A 155 14.22 4.52 0.23
C LEU A 155 15.27 5.11 1.18
N LYS A 156 16.38 5.57 0.62
CA LYS A 156 17.42 6.33 1.33
C LYS A 156 17.75 7.57 0.53
N CYS A 157 17.72 8.73 1.18
CA CYS A 157 18.05 10.01 0.56
C CYS A 157 19.21 10.67 1.32
N VAL A 158 20.07 11.36 0.57
CA VAL A 158 21.20 12.14 1.10
C VAL A 158 21.23 13.50 0.43
N ASN A 159 21.71 14.52 1.12
CA ASN A 159 21.97 15.82 0.49
C ASN A 159 23.20 15.72 -0.42
N LYS A 160 23.23 16.57 -1.44
CA LYS A 160 24.42 16.82 -2.25
C LYS A 160 25.10 18.08 -1.73
#